data_AF-A0A7J8QR10-F1
#
_entry.id   AF-A0A7J8QR10-F1
#
_cell.length_a   1.000
_cell.length_b   1.000
_cell.length_c   1.000
_cell.angle_alpha   90.00
_cell.angle_beta   90.00
_cell.angle_gamma   90.00
#
_symmetry.space_group_name_H-M   'P 1'
#
loop_
_entity.id
_entity.type
_entity.pdbx_description
1 polymer ?
#
loop_
_entity_poly.entity_id
_entity_poly.type
_entity_poly.pdbx_seq_one_letter_code
_entity_poly.pdbx_strand_id
1 'polypeptide(L)'
;MQMAQTPLHVSSGNDRAEIVKFLLDWQGSEKVELEAKNMYGETPLHMAAKNGCSEAARLLLAHGAFIEAKANNGMTPLHLAVWHSIRSDNHATVKTLLEYNADCSAEDDEGMTPIKHISKGPGSEKLQELLHRHLEEQRKRRALEACGEAKAKMDELEKELSNIVGLHDLKVQLRKWAKGMLLDERRKSLGLKVGARRPPHMAFLGNPGTGKTMVARVLGKLLHMVGILPTDKVTEVQRTDLVGEFVGHTGPKTRRKIQEAEGGILFVDEAYRLIPMQKSDDKDYGLEALEEIMSVMDSGKIVVIFAGYSEPMKRVIGSNEGFSRRVTKFFQFSDFNPEELAEILHIKMNNQTEQSLLYGFKLHSSCSLDAIARLIEKETTEKQRKEMNGGLVDPLLVNAREYLDLRLSFDCIDADELQTITLEDLEAGIRLFS
;
A
#
# COMPACT_ATOMS: atom_id res chain seq x y z
N MET A 1 5.60 -46.86 11.18
CA MET A 1 5.49 -47.14 9.74
C MET A 1 6.66 -46.44 9.06
N GLN A 2 7.77 -47.17 8.81
CA GLN A 2 8.96 -46.62 8.16
C GLN A 2 8.63 -46.36 6.68
N MET A 3 8.51 -45.10 6.27
CA MET A 3 8.53 -44.77 4.84
C MET A 3 9.99 -44.85 4.37
N ALA A 4 10.32 -46.00 3.80
CA ALA A 4 11.55 -46.30 3.10
C ALA A 4 11.69 -45.39 1.87
N GLN A 5 12.94 -45.10 1.49
CA GLN A 5 13.27 -44.31 0.29
C GLN A 5 12.41 -44.74 -0.90
N THR A 6 11.78 -43.78 -1.58
CA THR A 6 11.00 -44.07 -2.79
C THR A 6 11.93 -44.50 -3.94
N PRO A 7 11.43 -45.17 -4.98
CA PRO A 7 12.22 -45.45 -6.19
C PRO A 7 12.88 -44.20 -6.78
N LEU A 8 12.22 -43.04 -6.64
CA LEU A 8 12.77 -41.77 -7.06
C LEU A 8 13.97 -41.34 -6.20
N HIS A 9 13.93 -41.50 -4.86
CA HIS A 9 15.11 -41.23 -4.02
C HIS A 9 16.32 -42.06 -4.43
N VAL A 10 16.12 -43.36 -4.65
CA VAL A 10 17.21 -44.30 -4.95
C VAL A 10 17.78 -44.03 -6.33
N SER A 11 16.93 -43.88 -7.35
CA SER A 11 17.37 -43.59 -8.72
C SER A 11 18.05 -42.22 -8.83
N SER A 12 17.55 -41.20 -8.14
CA SER A 12 18.15 -39.87 -8.09
C SER A 12 19.50 -39.86 -7.38
N GLY A 13 19.64 -40.58 -6.26
CA GLY A 13 20.91 -40.69 -5.53
C GLY A 13 21.99 -41.54 -6.23
N ASN A 14 21.66 -42.26 -7.31
CA ASN A 14 22.60 -43.07 -8.09
C ASN A 14 22.78 -42.55 -9.52
N ASP A 15 22.32 -41.33 -9.80
CA ASP A 15 22.34 -40.69 -11.13
C ASP A 15 21.77 -41.55 -12.26
N ARG A 16 20.75 -42.37 -11.97
CA ARG A 16 20.07 -43.21 -12.96
C ARG A 16 19.06 -42.36 -13.74
N ALA A 17 19.55 -41.41 -14.54
CA ALA A 17 18.76 -40.40 -15.24
C ALA A 17 17.60 -40.99 -16.07
N GLU A 18 17.81 -42.13 -16.74
CA GLU A 18 16.75 -42.82 -17.50
C GLU A 18 15.59 -43.29 -16.61
N ILE A 19 15.90 -43.84 -15.43
CA ILE A 19 14.90 -44.29 -14.46
C ILE A 19 14.21 -43.08 -13.83
N VAL A 20 14.98 -42.04 -13.46
CA VAL A 20 14.43 -40.79 -12.93
C VAL A 20 13.43 -40.21 -13.94
N LYS A 21 13.83 -40.06 -15.20
CA LYS A 21 12.97 -39.55 -16.26
C LYS A 21 11.73 -40.41 -16.46
N PHE A 22 11.89 -41.73 -16.55
CA PHE A 22 10.76 -42.65 -16.68
C PHE A 22 9.74 -42.52 -15.53
N LEU A 23 10.22 -42.39 -14.29
CA LEU A 23 9.36 -42.19 -13.13
C LEU A 23 8.66 -40.82 -13.17
N LEU A 24 9.36 -39.77 -13.58
CA LEU A 24 8.80 -38.41 -13.67
C LEU A 24 7.76 -38.25 -14.79
N ASP A 25 7.96 -38.98 -15.90
CA ASP A 25 7.06 -39.01 -17.06
C ASP A 25 5.92 -40.06 -16.90
N TRP A 26 5.86 -40.78 -15.77
CA TRP A 26 4.91 -41.86 -15.55
C TRP A 26 3.46 -41.37 -15.58
N GLN A 27 2.65 -41.93 -16.49
CA GLN A 27 1.23 -41.59 -16.68
C GLN A 27 0.26 -42.60 -16.02
N GLY A 28 0.72 -43.40 -15.06
CA GLY A 28 -0.15 -44.35 -14.36
C GLY A 28 -1.08 -43.69 -13.34
N SER A 29 -1.89 -44.50 -12.67
CA SER A 29 -2.93 -44.03 -11.72
C SER A 29 -2.37 -43.38 -10.45
N GLU A 30 -1.13 -43.70 -10.07
CA GLU A 30 -0.45 -43.11 -8.91
C GLU A 30 0.56 -42.05 -9.38
N LYS A 31 0.40 -40.83 -8.88
CA LYS A 31 1.32 -39.72 -9.17
C LYS A 31 2.61 -39.91 -8.38
N VAL A 32 3.75 -39.82 -9.07
CA VAL A 32 5.05 -39.85 -8.40
C VAL A 32 5.22 -38.59 -7.54
N GLU A 33 5.45 -38.79 -6.24
CA GLU A 33 5.62 -37.71 -5.28
C GLU A 33 7.08 -37.19 -5.30
N LEU A 34 7.27 -36.07 -6.01
CA LEU A 34 8.54 -35.36 -6.14
C LEU A 34 9.13 -34.90 -4.80
N GLU A 35 8.26 -34.54 -3.85
CA GLU A 35 8.63 -33.98 -2.55
C GLU A 35 8.53 -34.99 -1.39
N ALA A 36 8.43 -36.28 -1.72
CA ALA A 36 8.42 -37.33 -0.71
C ALA A 36 9.67 -37.22 0.16
N LYS A 37 9.53 -37.36 1.48
CA LYS A 37 10.63 -37.25 2.43
C LYS A 37 11.02 -38.60 3.01
N ASN A 38 12.31 -38.89 3.03
CA ASN A 38 12.86 -40.05 3.74
C ASN A 38 12.95 -39.80 5.26
N MET A 39 13.52 -40.74 6.02
CA MET A 39 13.66 -40.63 7.48
C MET A 39 14.51 -39.43 7.98
N TYR A 40 15.32 -38.82 7.11
CA TYR A 40 16.12 -37.63 7.37
C TYR A 40 15.42 -36.34 6.91
N GLY A 41 14.19 -36.43 6.42
CA GLY A 41 13.48 -35.31 5.82
C GLY A 41 13.98 -34.93 4.42
N GLU A 42 14.89 -35.72 3.85
CA GLU A 42 15.50 -35.47 2.55
C GLU A 42 14.54 -35.90 1.43
N THR A 43 14.40 -35.04 0.42
CA THR A 43 13.68 -35.33 -0.83
C THR A 43 14.59 -36.03 -1.85
N PRO A 44 14.06 -36.55 -2.98
CA PRO A 44 14.91 -37.05 -4.07
C PRO A 44 15.95 -36.05 -4.56
N LEU A 45 15.64 -34.75 -4.53
CA LEU A 45 16.59 -33.69 -4.89
C LEU A 45 17.73 -33.57 -3.87
N HIS A 46 17.45 -33.74 -2.57
CA HIS A 46 18.50 -33.84 -1.56
C HIS A 46 19.41 -35.04 -1.80
N MET A 47 18.84 -36.20 -2.16
CA MET A 47 19.61 -37.41 -2.46
C MET A 47 20.55 -37.20 -3.67
N ALA A 48 20.04 -36.60 -4.75
CA ALA A 48 20.86 -36.24 -5.91
C ALA A 48 21.97 -35.26 -5.53
N ALA A 49 21.66 -34.23 -4.75
CA ALA A 49 22.62 -33.24 -4.28
C ALA A 49 23.73 -33.83 -3.40
N LYS A 50 23.35 -34.64 -2.41
CA LYS A 50 24.25 -35.30 -1.45
C LYS A 50 25.26 -36.23 -2.12
N ASN A 51 24.90 -36.81 -3.25
CA ASN A 51 25.72 -37.76 -4.02
C ASN A 51 26.32 -37.16 -5.29
N GLY A 52 26.14 -35.85 -5.53
CA GLY A 52 26.72 -35.16 -6.69
C GLY A 52 26.12 -35.58 -8.05
N CYS A 53 24.90 -36.13 -8.06
CA CYS A 53 24.18 -36.60 -9.24
C CYS A 53 23.54 -35.42 -10.01
N SER A 54 24.31 -34.75 -10.86
CA SER A 54 23.87 -33.50 -11.51
C SER A 54 22.76 -33.69 -12.53
N GLU A 55 22.75 -34.81 -13.27
CA GLU A 55 21.71 -35.07 -14.28
C GLU A 55 20.37 -35.44 -13.63
N ALA A 56 20.40 -36.26 -12.58
CA ALA A 56 19.22 -36.51 -11.75
C ALA A 56 18.68 -35.20 -11.13
N ALA A 57 19.55 -34.35 -10.57
CA ALA A 57 19.15 -33.06 -10.02
C ALA A 57 18.50 -32.15 -11.08
N ARG A 58 19.09 -32.08 -12.29
CA ARG A 58 18.54 -31.30 -13.41
C ARG A 58 17.15 -31.78 -13.83
N LEU A 59 16.96 -33.09 -13.95
CA LEU A 59 15.66 -33.68 -14.30
C LEU A 59 14.61 -33.38 -13.24
N LEU A 60 14.92 -33.57 -11.95
CA LEU A 60 14.00 -33.26 -10.87
C LEU A 60 13.55 -31.80 -10.90
N LEU A 61 14.49 -30.87 -11.08
CA LEU A 61 14.20 -29.43 -11.14
C LEU A 61 13.39 -29.04 -12.38
N ALA A 62 13.69 -29.63 -13.54
CA ALA A 62 12.91 -29.43 -14.76
C ALA A 62 11.44 -29.87 -14.60
N HIS A 63 11.17 -30.85 -13.73
CA HIS A 63 9.83 -31.33 -13.40
C HIS A 63 9.20 -30.61 -12.18
N GLY A 64 9.81 -29.53 -11.69
CA GLY A 64 9.25 -28.69 -10.65
C GLY A 64 9.53 -29.16 -9.22
N ALA A 65 10.57 -29.96 -8.99
CA ALA A 65 11.04 -30.23 -7.63
C ALA A 65 11.40 -28.92 -6.91
N PHE A 66 11.02 -28.82 -5.64
CA PHE A 66 11.21 -27.61 -4.85
C PHE A 66 12.68 -27.46 -4.44
N ILE A 67 13.36 -26.47 -5.05
CA ILE A 67 14.80 -26.22 -4.88
C ILE A 67 15.21 -25.90 -3.43
N GLU A 68 14.31 -25.28 -2.65
CA GLU A 68 14.55 -24.86 -1.25
C GLU A 68 13.91 -25.80 -0.23
N ALA A 69 13.64 -27.05 -0.59
CA ALA A 69 13.14 -28.04 0.36
C ALA A 69 14.11 -28.16 1.55
N LYS A 70 13.58 -28.27 2.77
CA LYS A 70 14.38 -28.44 4.00
C LYS A 70 14.31 -29.88 4.51
N ALA A 71 15.49 -30.45 4.76
CA ALA A 71 15.69 -31.68 5.53
C ALA A 71 15.41 -31.44 7.03
N ASN A 72 15.47 -32.51 7.84
CA ASN A 72 15.16 -32.44 9.28
C ASN A 72 16.10 -31.56 10.10
N ASN A 73 17.28 -31.21 9.56
CA ASN A 73 18.26 -30.30 10.16
C ASN A 73 18.26 -28.91 9.51
N GLY A 74 17.22 -28.59 8.73
CA GLY A 74 17.08 -27.30 8.04
C GLY A 74 17.93 -27.13 6.79
N MET A 75 18.81 -28.09 6.46
CA MET A 75 19.66 -28.04 5.26
C MET A 75 18.84 -28.13 3.98
N THR A 76 19.22 -27.33 2.98
CA THR A 76 18.68 -27.38 1.61
C THR A 76 19.54 -28.30 0.72
N PRO A 77 19.07 -28.69 -0.48
CA PRO A 77 19.89 -29.43 -1.44
C PRO A 77 21.23 -28.76 -1.74
N LEU A 78 21.30 -27.42 -1.78
CA LEU A 78 22.56 -26.70 -2.02
C LEU A 78 23.60 -26.95 -0.90
N HIS A 79 23.16 -27.05 0.35
CA HIS A 79 24.06 -27.39 1.47
C HIS A 79 24.71 -28.76 1.27
N LEU A 80 23.91 -29.78 0.92
CA LEU A 80 24.40 -31.15 0.70
C LEU A 80 25.30 -31.25 -0.53
N ALA A 81 24.98 -30.53 -1.60
CA ALA A 81 25.82 -30.45 -2.80
C ALA A 81 27.19 -29.82 -2.50
N VAL A 82 27.24 -28.79 -1.64
CA VAL A 82 28.50 -28.18 -1.21
C VAL A 82 29.36 -29.19 -0.44
N TRP A 83 28.78 -29.94 0.51
CA TRP A 83 29.50 -31.00 1.23
C TRP A 83 30.07 -32.07 0.30
N HIS A 84 29.30 -32.51 -0.68
CA HIS A 84 29.76 -33.47 -1.67
C HIS A 84 30.92 -32.89 -2.51
N SER A 85 30.76 -31.65 -2.96
CA SER A 85 31.72 -30.93 -3.79
C SER A 85 33.09 -30.78 -3.11
N ILE A 86 33.12 -30.53 -1.79
CA ILE A 86 34.37 -30.42 -1.02
C ILE A 86 35.17 -31.74 -1.01
N ARG A 87 34.48 -32.89 -0.99
CA ARG A 87 35.12 -34.22 -0.92
C ARG A 87 35.56 -34.76 -2.28
N SER A 88 34.88 -34.35 -3.35
CA SER A 88 35.00 -34.94 -4.69
C SER A 88 35.65 -34.03 -5.74
N ASP A 89 35.87 -32.74 -5.44
CA ASP A 89 36.28 -31.69 -6.40
C ASP A 89 35.33 -31.58 -7.62
N ASN A 90 34.08 -32.07 -7.48
CA ASN A 90 33.05 -32.02 -8.52
C ASN A 90 31.95 -31.02 -8.17
N HIS A 91 31.86 -29.95 -8.95
CA HIS A 91 30.97 -28.82 -8.72
C HIS A 91 29.72 -28.86 -9.61
N ALA A 92 29.50 -29.92 -10.41
CA ALA A 92 28.43 -29.97 -11.41
C ALA A 92 27.02 -29.82 -10.80
N THR A 93 26.79 -30.49 -9.67
CA THR A 93 25.49 -30.41 -8.99
C THR A 93 25.28 -29.06 -8.33
N VAL A 94 26.34 -28.46 -7.75
CA VAL A 94 26.27 -27.08 -7.24
C VAL A 94 25.93 -26.11 -8.37
N LYS A 95 26.60 -26.19 -9.53
CA LYS A 95 26.27 -25.36 -10.71
C LYS A 95 24.81 -25.55 -11.15
N THR A 96 24.33 -26.79 -11.21
CA THR A 96 22.95 -27.11 -11.59
C THR A 96 21.95 -26.46 -10.63
N LEU A 97 22.15 -26.57 -9.32
CA LEU A 97 21.26 -25.93 -8.34
C LEU A 97 21.27 -24.40 -8.46
N LEU A 98 22.43 -23.80 -8.70
CA LEU A 98 22.57 -22.35 -8.88
C LEU A 98 21.97 -21.85 -10.21
N GLU A 99 22.03 -22.63 -11.29
CA GLU A 99 21.33 -22.37 -12.57
C GLU A 99 19.80 -22.27 -12.37
N TYR A 100 19.26 -23.05 -11.42
CA TYR A 100 17.85 -23.01 -11.00
C TYR A 100 17.60 -22.06 -9.81
N ASN A 101 18.50 -21.09 -9.58
CA ASN A 101 18.39 -20.03 -8.58
C ASN A 101 18.33 -20.49 -7.10
N ALA A 102 18.99 -21.60 -6.74
CA ALA A 102 19.12 -22.01 -5.34
C ALA A 102 19.68 -20.90 -4.43
N ASP A 103 19.08 -20.67 -3.27
CA ASP A 103 19.44 -19.55 -2.39
C ASP A 103 20.79 -19.76 -1.67
N CYS A 104 21.81 -19.01 -2.06
CA CYS A 104 23.13 -19.02 -1.41
C CYS A 104 23.13 -18.47 0.03
N SER A 105 22.05 -17.81 0.44
CA SER A 105 21.87 -17.21 1.76
C SER A 105 20.93 -17.99 2.68
N ALA A 106 20.38 -19.12 2.24
CA ALA A 106 19.55 -19.97 3.09
C ALA A 106 20.33 -20.45 4.31
N GLU A 107 19.71 -20.36 5.50
CA GLU A 107 20.27 -20.83 6.76
C GLU A 107 19.62 -22.17 7.15
N ASP A 108 20.47 -23.12 7.55
CA ASP A 108 20.06 -24.34 8.25
C ASP A 108 19.70 -24.06 9.72
N ASP A 109 19.36 -25.09 10.48
CA ASP A 109 18.93 -24.95 11.88
C ASP A 109 20.05 -24.45 12.81
N GLU A 110 21.31 -24.49 12.35
CA GLU A 110 22.48 -23.95 13.07
C GLU A 110 22.84 -22.51 12.64
N GLY A 111 22.06 -21.89 11.73
CA GLY A 111 22.35 -20.56 11.19
C GLY A 111 23.52 -20.55 10.19
N MET A 112 23.89 -21.72 9.67
CA MET A 112 24.96 -21.89 8.70
C MET A 112 24.40 -21.80 7.29
N THR A 113 25.08 -21.02 6.44
CA THR A 113 24.76 -20.93 5.01
C THR A 113 25.64 -21.89 4.21
N PRO A 114 25.30 -22.22 2.96
CA PRO A 114 26.08 -23.16 2.16
C PRO A 114 27.57 -22.80 2.08
N ILE A 115 27.90 -21.51 2.00
CA ILE A 115 29.29 -21.06 1.96
C ILE A 115 30.04 -21.21 3.30
N LYS A 116 29.35 -21.07 4.44
CA LYS A 116 29.94 -21.25 5.78
C LYS A 116 30.30 -22.72 6.06
N HIS A 117 29.67 -23.66 5.35
CA HIS A 117 30.01 -25.09 5.41
C HIS A 117 31.33 -25.45 4.71
N ILE A 118 31.96 -24.51 4.00
CA ILE A 118 33.24 -24.74 3.32
C ILE A 118 34.41 -24.55 4.30
N SER A 119 35.13 -25.62 4.62
CA SER A 119 36.38 -25.55 5.38
C SER A 119 37.51 -24.88 4.57
N LYS A 120 38.34 -24.06 5.22
CA LYS A 120 39.55 -23.47 4.61
C LYS A 120 40.60 -24.56 4.38
N GLY A 121 40.72 -25.04 3.15
CA GLY A 121 41.70 -26.06 2.74
C GLY A 121 41.98 -25.97 1.24
N PRO A 122 43.11 -26.54 0.78
CA PRO A 122 43.46 -26.52 -0.64
C PRO A 122 42.39 -27.26 -1.47
N GLY A 123 41.86 -26.61 -2.50
CA GLY A 123 40.80 -27.14 -3.38
C GLY A 123 39.42 -26.48 -3.23
N SER A 124 39.13 -25.80 -2.11
CA SER A 124 37.82 -25.17 -1.89
C SER A 124 37.67 -23.77 -2.50
N GLU A 125 38.75 -23.17 -3.02
CA GLU A 125 38.79 -21.82 -3.57
C GLU A 125 37.82 -21.62 -4.73
N LYS A 126 37.80 -22.54 -5.70
CA LYS A 126 36.91 -22.48 -6.87
C LYS A 126 35.43 -22.54 -6.47
N LEU A 127 35.09 -23.31 -5.45
CA LEU A 127 33.72 -23.45 -4.95
C LEU A 127 33.30 -22.18 -4.18
N GLN A 128 34.19 -21.64 -3.36
CA GLN A 128 33.97 -20.37 -2.67
C GLN A 128 33.76 -19.23 -3.66
N GLU A 129 34.59 -19.12 -4.70
CA GLU A 129 34.44 -18.12 -5.76
C GLU A 129 33.10 -18.27 -6.50
N LEU A 130 32.70 -19.51 -6.83
CA LEU A 130 31.42 -19.80 -7.48
C LEU A 130 30.22 -19.33 -6.63
N LEU A 131 30.20 -19.70 -5.34
CA LEU A 131 29.13 -19.32 -4.42
C LEU A 131 29.13 -17.81 -4.12
N HIS A 132 30.31 -17.19 -3.94
CA HIS A 132 30.41 -15.75 -3.73
C HIS A 132 29.87 -14.97 -4.93
N ARG A 133 30.27 -15.36 -6.15
CA ARG A 133 29.78 -14.74 -7.38
C ARG A 133 28.26 -14.83 -7.49
N HIS A 134 27.68 -16.01 -7.27
CA HIS A 134 26.22 -16.18 -7.33
C HIS A 134 25.49 -15.49 -6.17
N LEU A 135 26.07 -15.45 -4.97
CA LEU A 135 25.53 -14.68 -3.85
C LEU A 135 25.50 -13.18 -4.18
N GLU A 136 26.55 -12.64 -4.79
CA GLU A 136 26.58 -11.25 -5.26
C GLU A 136 25.57 -11.00 -6.39
N GLU A 137 25.45 -11.90 -7.36
CA GLU A 137 24.45 -11.82 -8.43
C GLU A 137 23.03 -11.86 -7.87
N GLN A 138 22.72 -12.77 -6.94
CA GLN A 138 21.42 -12.86 -6.27
C GLN A 138 21.12 -11.60 -5.46
N ARG A 139 22.11 -11.05 -4.74
CA ARG A 139 21.97 -9.77 -4.05
C ARG A 139 21.66 -8.63 -5.03
N LYS A 140 22.36 -8.57 -6.17
CA LYS A 140 22.10 -7.56 -7.23
C LYS A 140 20.71 -7.72 -7.84
N ARG A 141 20.27 -8.96 -8.13
CA ARG A 141 18.93 -9.24 -8.66
C ARG A 141 17.84 -8.84 -7.67
N ARG A 142 17.91 -9.29 -6.42
CA ARG A 142 16.98 -8.88 -5.34
C ARG A 142 16.95 -7.36 -5.18
N ALA A 143 18.10 -6.70 -5.28
CA ALA A 143 18.18 -5.23 -5.20
C ALA A 143 17.57 -4.50 -6.42
N LEU A 144 17.60 -5.11 -7.61
CA LEU A 144 16.97 -4.60 -8.84
C LEU A 144 15.46 -4.81 -8.81
N GLU A 145 15.00 -5.99 -8.41
CA GLU A 145 13.58 -6.32 -8.25
C GLU A 145 12.92 -5.41 -7.22
N ALA A 146 13.52 -5.25 -6.04
CA ALA A 146 13.06 -4.30 -5.03
C ALA A 146 13.05 -2.84 -5.54
N CYS A 147 13.99 -2.49 -6.43
CA CYS A 147 13.99 -1.18 -7.11
C CYS A 147 12.79 -1.03 -8.05
N GLY A 148 12.48 -2.07 -8.83
CA GLY A 148 11.36 -2.11 -9.75
C GLY A 148 10.02 -2.00 -9.02
N GLU A 149 9.85 -2.76 -7.94
CA GLU A 149 8.65 -2.73 -7.10
C GLU A 149 8.47 -1.35 -6.44
N ALA A 150 9.54 -0.79 -5.85
CA ALA A 150 9.49 0.54 -5.27
C ALA A 150 9.15 1.61 -6.31
N LYS A 151 9.66 1.48 -7.54
CA LYS A 151 9.33 2.40 -8.64
C LYS A 151 7.86 2.28 -9.03
N ALA A 152 7.33 1.06 -9.17
CA ALA A 152 5.92 0.84 -9.47
C ALA A 152 4.99 1.45 -8.41
N LYS A 153 5.29 1.23 -7.11
CA LYS A 153 4.58 1.86 -5.99
C LYS A 153 4.63 3.40 -6.03
N MET A 154 5.75 3.98 -6.44
CA MET A 154 5.87 5.44 -6.63
C MET A 154 5.08 5.95 -7.83
N ASP A 155 5.08 5.23 -8.95
CA ASP A 155 4.34 5.62 -10.15
C ASP A 155 2.82 5.59 -9.88
N GLU A 156 2.35 4.60 -9.13
CA GLU A 156 0.95 4.52 -8.67
C GLU A 156 0.60 5.66 -7.68
N LEU A 157 1.50 5.96 -6.74
CA LEU A 157 1.35 7.11 -5.84
C LEU A 157 1.21 8.41 -6.62
N GLU A 158 2.05 8.65 -7.63
CA GLU A 158 1.99 9.87 -8.45
C GLU A 158 0.68 9.94 -9.24
N LYS A 159 0.17 8.81 -9.73
CA LYS A 159 -1.13 8.75 -10.40
C LYS A 159 -2.27 9.17 -9.47
N GLU A 160 -2.32 8.63 -8.25
CA GLU A 160 -3.34 9.01 -7.26
C GLU A 160 -3.19 10.48 -6.80
N LEU A 161 -1.94 10.96 -6.61
CA LEU A 161 -1.68 12.36 -6.27
C LEU A 161 -2.06 13.32 -7.40
N SER A 162 -2.01 12.88 -8.66
CA SER A 162 -2.42 13.70 -9.81
C SER A 162 -3.93 13.97 -9.85
N ASN A 163 -4.74 13.09 -9.25
CA ASN A 163 -6.20 13.24 -9.16
C ASN A 163 -6.63 14.28 -8.10
N ILE A 164 -5.74 14.67 -7.20
CA ILE A 164 -6.03 15.71 -6.19
C ILE A 164 -5.75 17.06 -6.83
N VAL A 165 -6.73 17.94 -6.94
CA VAL A 165 -6.53 19.31 -7.43
C VAL A 165 -5.84 20.17 -6.36
N GLY A 166 -4.87 20.98 -6.76
CA GLY A 166 -4.13 21.87 -5.84
C GLY A 166 -3.19 21.15 -4.86
N LEU A 167 -3.05 21.72 -3.65
CA LEU A 167 -2.31 21.17 -2.49
C LEU A 167 -0.84 20.79 -2.76
N HIS A 168 -0.10 21.66 -3.47
CA HIS A 168 1.28 21.38 -3.87
C HIS A 168 2.20 21.01 -2.69
N ASP A 169 2.13 21.75 -1.58
CA ASP A 169 2.99 21.51 -0.40
C ASP A 169 2.73 20.13 0.23
N LEU A 170 1.46 19.72 0.31
CA LEU A 170 1.10 18.38 0.78
C LEU A 170 1.69 17.32 -0.14
N LYS A 171 1.48 17.45 -1.46
CA LYS A 171 2.01 16.50 -2.45
C LYS A 171 3.54 16.37 -2.35
N VAL A 172 4.26 17.48 -2.20
CA VAL A 172 5.73 17.47 -2.03
C VAL A 172 6.14 16.74 -0.75
N GLN A 173 5.47 16.99 0.37
CA GLN A 173 5.75 16.29 1.64
C GLN A 173 5.45 14.79 1.54
N LEU A 174 4.31 14.41 0.93
CA LEU A 174 3.92 13.02 0.74
C LEU A 174 4.92 12.26 -0.12
N ARG A 175 5.36 12.84 -1.25
CA ARG A 175 6.42 12.28 -2.10
C ARG A 175 7.72 12.06 -1.34
N LYS A 176 8.13 13.05 -0.53
CA LYS A 176 9.35 12.95 0.29
C LYS A 176 9.25 11.81 1.31
N TRP A 177 8.09 11.61 1.92
CA TRP A 177 7.87 10.53 2.89
C TRP A 177 7.82 9.18 2.21
N ALA A 178 7.02 9.03 1.15
CA ALA A 178 6.92 7.77 0.39
C ALA A 178 8.29 7.32 -0.12
N LYS A 179 9.05 8.21 -0.76
CA LYS A 179 10.42 7.92 -1.19
C LYS A 179 11.33 7.53 -0.03
N GLY A 180 11.24 8.24 1.10
CA GLY A 180 11.99 7.92 2.30
C GLY A 180 11.72 6.51 2.84
N MET A 181 10.47 6.07 2.78
CA MET A 181 10.02 4.79 3.31
C MET A 181 10.33 3.61 2.39
N LEU A 182 10.13 3.76 1.08
CA LEU A 182 10.56 2.76 0.11
C LEU A 182 12.08 2.53 0.16
N LEU A 183 12.85 3.60 0.41
CA LEU A 183 14.29 3.46 0.64
C LEU A 183 14.62 2.76 1.96
N ASP A 184 13.82 2.94 3.01
CA ASP A 184 14.02 2.22 4.28
C ASP A 184 13.68 0.72 4.15
N GLU A 185 12.60 0.40 3.45
CA GLU A 185 12.25 -0.99 3.11
C GLU A 185 13.37 -1.65 2.31
N ARG A 186 13.94 -0.94 1.33
CA ARG A 186 15.11 -1.39 0.58
C ARG A 186 16.36 -1.55 1.44
N ARG A 187 16.60 -0.65 2.40
CA ARG A 187 17.72 -0.81 3.34
C ARG A 187 17.54 -2.08 4.17
N LYS A 188 16.32 -2.38 4.64
CA LYS A 188 15.99 -3.59 5.39
C LYS A 188 16.16 -4.86 4.55
N SER A 189 15.74 -4.87 3.28
CA SER A 189 15.91 -6.03 2.40
C SER A 189 17.37 -6.34 2.08
N LEU A 190 18.24 -5.33 2.17
CA LEU A 190 19.71 -5.48 2.10
C LEU A 190 20.34 -5.87 3.44
N GLY A 191 19.55 -6.13 4.49
CA GLY A 191 20.04 -6.46 5.83
C GLY A 191 20.61 -5.28 6.62
N LEU A 192 20.42 -4.04 6.15
CA LEU A 192 20.84 -2.85 6.88
C LEU A 192 19.85 -2.56 8.01
N LYS A 193 20.37 -2.36 9.22
CA LYS A 193 19.58 -1.98 10.39
C LYS A 193 19.20 -0.50 10.29
N VAL A 194 17.92 -0.23 10.09
CA VAL A 194 17.35 1.13 10.07
C VAL A 194 16.30 1.24 11.14
N GLY A 195 16.30 2.35 11.88
CA GLY A 195 15.26 2.65 12.86
C GLY A 195 13.88 2.77 12.20
N ALA A 196 12.82 2.45 12.94
CA ALA A 196 11.46 2.63 12.45
C ALA A 196 11.13 4.12 12.29
N ARG A 197 10.61 4.52 11.13
CA ARG A 197 9.97 5.83 10.96
C ARG A 197 8.58 5.76 11.55
N ARG A 198 8.24 6.74 12.40
CA ARG A 198 6.87 6.93 12.85
C ARG A 198 6.15 7.82 11.83
N PRO A 199 4.96 7.42 11.35
CA PRO A 199 4.17 8.29 10.50
C PRO A 199 3.75 9.53 11.30
N PRO A 200 3.86 10.74 10.74
CA PRO A 200 3.56 11.96 11.47
C PRO A 200 2.05 12.15 11.60
N HIS A 201 1.62 12.63 12.76
CA HIS A 201 0.28 13.18 12.93
C HIS A 201 0.16 14.54 12.25
N MET A 202 -1.03 14.83 11.73
CA MET A 202 -1.24 15.96 10.83
C MET A 202 -2.41 16.82 11.29
N ALA A 203 -2.39 18.09 10.89
CA ALA A 203 -3.53 18.98 10.98
C ALA A 203 -3.86 19.56 9.60
N PHE A 204 -5.13 19.47 9.20
CA PHE A 204 -5.68 20.00 7.96
C PHE A 204 -6.52 21.25 8.27
N LEU A 205 -6.08 22.39 7.74
CA LEU A 205 -6.66 23.70 8.04
C LEU A 205 -7.27 24.30 6.77
N GLY A 206 -8.57 24.56 6.75
CA GLY A 206 -9.19 25.26 5.61
C GLY A 206 -10.71 25.30 5.67
N ASN A 207 -11.34 26.01 4.74
CA ASN A 207 -12.79 26.21 4.68
C ASN A 207 -13.54 24.90 4.31
N PRO A 208 -14.86 24.81 4.55
CA PRO A 208 -15.67 23.69 4.04
C PRO A 208 -15.50 23.50 2.53
N GLY A 209 -15.69 22.27 2.03
CA GLY A 209 -15.64 22.01 0.59
C GLY A 209 -14.23 22.04 -0.05
N THR A 210 -13.16 22.26 0.72
CA THR A 210 -11.76 22.24 0.23
C THR A 210 -11.16 20.83 0.08
N GLY A 211 -11.92 19.77 0.36
CA GLY A 211 -11.48 18.38 0.12
C GLY A 211 -10.70 17.71 1.25
N LYS A 212 -10.63 18.28 2.46
CA LYS A 212 -9.91 17.70 3.62
C LYS A 212 -10.21 16.22 3.86
N THR A 213 -11.49 15.85 3.90
CA THR A 213 -11.94 14.46 4.13
C THR A 213 -11.56 13.54 2.97
N MET A 214 -11.75 14.00 1.73
CA MET A 214 -11.35 13.25 0.54
C MET A 214 -9.84 12.98 0.52
N VAL A 215 -9.04 13.99 0.83
CA VAL A 215 -7.58 13.87 0.92
C VAL A 215 -7.16 12.92 2.05
N ALA A 216 -7.86 12.89 3.18
CA ALA A 216 -7.59 11.91 4.23
C ALA A 216 -7.85 10.47 3.76
N ARG A 217 -8.93 10.22 3.02
CA ARG A 217 -9.23 8.90 2.42
C ARG A 217 -8.18 8.47 1.41
N VAL A 218 -7.78 9.38 0.51
CA VAL A 218 -6.70 9.11 -0.43
C VAL A 218 -5.40 8.82 0.33
N LEU A 219 -5.09 9.61 1.35
CA LEU A 219 -3.91 9.37 2.18
C LEU A 219 -3.94 8.01 2.88
N GLY A 220 -5.10 7.54 3.36
CA GLY A 220 -5.26 6.19 3.92
C GLY A 220 -4.83 5.11 2.93
N LYS A 221 -5.35 5.17 1.70
CA LYS A 221 -4.96 4.25 0.61
C LYS A 221 -3.48 4.31 0.31
N LEU A 222 -2.93 5.52 0.20
CA LEU A 222 -1.52 5.73 -0.13
C LEU A 222 -0.58 5.21 0.97
N LEU A 223 -0.89 5.48 2.23
CA LEU A 223 -0.09 5.00 3.36
C LEU A 223 -0.18 3.48 3.49
N HIS A 224 -1.33 2.87 3.19
CA HIS A 224 -1.48 1.43 3.14
C HIS A 224 -0.66 0.79 2.01
N MET A 225 -0.76 1.34 0.79
CA MET A 225 -0.04 0.87 -0.39
C MET A 225 1.49 0.90 -0.22
N VAL A 226 2.00 1.92 0.48
CA VAL A 226 3.44 2.05 0.80
C VAL A 226 3.84 1.19 2.03
N GLY A 227 2.90 0.49 2.66
CA GLY A 227 3.15 -0.41 3.80
C GLY A 227 3.35 0.31 5.14
N ILE A 228 2.89 1.55 5.26
CA ILE A 228 3.00 2.38 6.46
C ILE A 228 1.89 2.02 7.45
N LEU A 229 0.68 1.84 6.91
CA LEU A 229 -0.49 1.45 7.67
C LEU A 229 -0.91 0.02 7.29
N PRO A 230 -1.25 -0.82 8.27
CA PRO A 230 -1.80 -2.15 8.01
C PRO A 230 -3.07 -2.14 7.15
N THR A 231 -3.85 -1.06 7.19
CA THR A 231 -5.11 -0.90 6.46
C THR A 231 -5.23 0.49 5.85
N ASP A 232 -6.04 0.62 4.80
CA ASP A 232 -6.40 1.91 4.19
C ASP A 232 -7.58 2.61 4.89
N LYS A 233 -8.06 2.03 5.99
CA LYS A 233 -9.26 2.48 6.71
C LYS A 233 -9.08 3.89 7.24
N VAL A 234 -10.08 4.74 6.98
CA VAL A 234 -10.20 6.07 7.58
C VAL A 234 -11.48 6.12 8.39
N THR A 235 -11.33 6.23 9.71
CA THR A 235 -12.45 6.40 10.64
C THR A 235 -12.66 7.89 10.87
N GLU A 236 -13.71 8.43 10.28
CA GLU A 236 -14.12 9.82 10.45
C GLU A 236 -14.93 9.95 11.75
N VAL A 237 -14.58 10.93 12.57
CA VAL A 237 -15.23 11.20 13.86
C VAL A 237 -15.44 12.69 14.07
N GLN A 238 -16.55 13.04 14.69
CA GLN A 238 -16.87 14.39 15.16
C GLN A 238 -17.01 14.41 16.68
N ARG A 239 -17.22 15.60 17.26
CA ARG A 239 -17.44 15.76 18.71
C ARG A 239 -18.54 14.84 19.24
N THR A 240 -19.63 14.69 18.51
CA THR A 240 -20.77 13.81 18.87
C THR A 240 -20.40 12.34 18.94
N ASP A 241 -19.38 11.90 18.20
CA ASP A 241 -18.94 10.49 18.19
C ASP A 241 -17.97 10.17 19.33
N LEU A 242 -17.30 11.20 19.87
CA LEU A 242 -16.26 11.04 20.88
C LEU A 242 -16.77 11.37 22.29
N VAL A 243 -17.56 12.44 22.41
CA VAL A 243 -18.02 12.96 23.70
C VAL A 243 -19.32 12.30 24.12
N GLY A 244 -19.40 11.87 25.38
CA GLY A 244 -20.60 11.29 25.98
C GLY A 244 -21.55 12.35 26.54
N GLU A 245 -22.84 12.00 26.64
CA GLU A 245 -23.87 12.87 27.24
C GLU A 245 -23.78 12.93 28.78
N PHE A 246 -23.14 11.92 29.39
CA PHE A 246 -23.03 11.76 30.84
C PHE A 246 -21.56 11.67 31.28
N VAL A 247 -21.29 12.10 32.52
CA VAL A 247 -19.97 12.02 33.16
C VAL A 247 -19.42 10.59 33.07
N GLY A 248 -18.17 10.45 32.63
CA GLY A 248 -17.47 9.15 32.55
C GLY A 248 -17.81 8.31 31.32
N HIS A 249 -18.70 8.77 30.43
CA HIS A 249 -18.97 8.08 29.16
C HIS A 249 -17.99 8.45 28.05
N THR A 250 -17.33 9.61 28.14
CA THR A 250 -16.45 10.15 27.09
C THR A 250 -15.21 9.30 26.85
N GLY A 251 -14.42 8.99 27.88
CA GLY A 251 -13.23 8.13 27.73
C GLY A 251 -13.52 6.79 27.06
N PRO A 252 -14.47 5.96 27.55
CA PRO A 252 -14.85 4.70 26.90
C PRO A 252 -15.33 4.85 25.45
N LYS A 253 -16.13 5.89 25.16
CA LYS A 253 -16.65 6.15 23.81
C LYS A 253 -15.52 6.52 22.84
N THR A 254 -14.61 7.39 23.27
CA THR A 254 -13.41 7.79 22.53
C THR A 254 -12.49 6.60 22.29
N ARG A 255 -12.21 5.78 23.31
CA ARG A 255 -11.37 4.58 23.17
C ARG A 255 -11.92 3.58 22.17
N ARG A 256 -13.24 3.37 22.12
CA ARG A 256 -13.86 2.48 21.12
C ARG A 256 -13.59 2.98 19.70
N LYS A 257 -13.74 4.29 19.46
CA LYS A 257 -13.45 4.88 18.15
C LYS A 257 -11.98 4.82 17.77
N ILE A 258 -11.08 4.98 18.74
CA ILE A 258 -9.64 4.78 18.54
C ILE A 258 -9.35 3.33 18.14
N GLN A 259 -9.92 2.35 18.85
CA GLN A 259 -9.76 0.92 18.54
C GLN A 259 -10.29 0.57 17.16
N GLU A 260 -11.45 1.13 16.77
CA GLU A 260 -11.99 0.98 15.42
C GLU A 260 -11.04 1.51 14.34
N ALA A 261 -10.20 2.48 14.66
CA ALA A 261 -9.27 3.15 13.76
C ALA A 261 -7.82 2.61 13.85
N GLU A 262 -7.55 1.63 14.71
CA GLU A 262 -6.23 1.00 14.80
C GLU A 262 -5.80 0.38 13.47
N GLY A 263 -4.53 0.57 13.12
CA GLY A 263 -3.98 0.13 11.84
C GLY A 263 -4.36 1.02 10.65
N GLY A 264 -5.07 2.12 10.88
CA GLY A 264 -5.50 3.07 9.86
C GLY A 264 -5.36 4.54 10.29
N ILE A 265 -6.27 5.38 9.80
CA ILE A 265 -6.33 6.81 10.10
C ILE A 265 -7.56 7.12 10.98
N LEU A 266 -7.36 7.89 12.05
CA LEU A 266 -8.44 8.57 12.77
C LEU A 266 -8.53 10.01 12.28
N PHE A 267 -9.60 10.34 11.57
CA PHE A 267 -9.85 11.68 11.06
C PHE A 267 -10.83 12.41 11.98
N VAL A 268 -10.33 13.36 12.76
CA VAL A 268 -11.12 14.14 13.72
C VAL A 268 -11.56 15.44 13.04
N ASP A 269 -12.80 15.48 12.58
CA ASP A 269 -13.36 16.65 11.92
C ASP A 269 -13.84 17.70 12.94
N GLU A 270 -13.71 18.97 12.55
CA GLU A 270 -13.93 20.15 13.39
C GLU A 270 -13.32 20.00 14.80
N ALA A 271 -12.07 19.52 14.87
CA ALA A 271 -11.40 19.15 16.11
C ALA A 271 -11.36 20.27 17.16
N TYR A 272 -11.40 21.53 16.72
CA TYR A 272 -11.48 22.70 17.61
C TYR A 272 -12.72 22.71 18.50
N ARG A 273 -13.79 21.99 18.13
CA ARG A 273 -14.99 21.82 18.96
C ARG A 273 -14.72 21.01 20.21
N LEU A 274 -13.65 20.20 20.27
CA LEU A 274 -13.28 19.45 21.48
C LEU A 274 -12.63 20.35 22.54
N ILE A 275 -12.20 21.56 22.17
CA ILE A 275 -11.56 22.50 23.09
C ILE A 275 -12.53 23.64 23.42
N PRO A 276 -12.88 23.84 24.71
CA PRO A 276 -13.79 24.92 25.11
C PRO A 276 -13.23 26.30 24.76
N MET A 277 -14.10 27.20 24.29
CA MET A 277 -13.73 28.58 23.93
C MET A 277 -13.59 29.52 25.13
N GLN A 278 -14.12 29.16 26.30
CA GLN A 278 -14.05 29.93 27.54
C GLN A 278 -13.79 28.99 28.72
N LYS A 279 -12.99 29.45 29.69
CA LYS A 279 -12.90 28.84 31.02
C LYS A 279 -14.16 29.17 31.83
N SER A 280 -15.33 28.76 31.35
CA SER A 280 -16.55 28.76 32.16
C SER A 280 -16.69 27.40 32.83
N ASP A 281 -17.16 27.41 34.08
CA ASP A 281 -17.35 26.26 35.01
C ASP A 281 -18.22 25.09 34.50
N ASP A 282 -18.58 25.08 33.22
CA ASP A 282 -19.39 24.02 32.63
C ASP A 282 -18.52 22.83 32.24
N LYS A 283 -18.96 21.62 32.61
CA LYS A 283 -18.20 20.37 32.51
C LYS A 283 -17.99 19.97 31.05
N ASP A 284 -17.02 20.58 30.37
CA ASP A 284 -16.74 20.25 28.97
C ASP A 284 -15.86 18.99 28.88
N TYR A 285 -16.50 17.84 28.70
CA TYR A 285 -15.82 16.55 28.53
C TYR A 285 -15.04 16.45 27.20
N GLY A 286 -15.07 17.46 26.32
CA GLY A 286 -14.30 17.48 25.09
C GLY A 286 -12.79 17.36 25.30
N LEU A 287 -12.27 17.94 26.38
CA LEU A 287 -10.85 17.85 26.71
C LEU A 287 -10.43 16.42 27.05
N GLU A 288 -11.27 15.68 27.78
CA GLU A 288 -11.04 14.26 28.12
C GLU A 288 -10.88 13.42 26.83
N ALA A 289 -11.75 13.64 25.83
CA ALA A 289 -11.63 12.95 24.54
C ALA A 289 -10.31 13.28 23.82
N LEU A 290 -9.90 14.54 23.84
CA LEU A 290 -8.66 14.97 23.20
C LEU A 290 -7.42 14.36 23.88
N GLU A 291 -7.40 14.33 25.22
CA GLU A 291 -6.32 13.71 26.01
C GLU A 291 -6.20 12.21 25.73
N GLU A 292 -7.33 11.51 25.62
CA GLU A 292 -7.37 10.10 25.28
C GLU A 292 -6.77 9.83 23.88
N ILE A 293 -7.11 10.66 22.89
CA ILE A 293 -6.50 10.60 21.54
C ILE A 293 -5.00 10.87 21.62
N MET A 294 -4.57 11.87 22.40
CA MET A 294 -3.15 12.19 22.57
C MET A 294 -2.35 11.05 23.21
N SER A 295 -2.97 10.27 24.10
CA SER A 295 -2.31 9.15 24.79
C SER A 295 -1.87 8.03 23.83
N VAL A 296 -2.60 7.84 22.72
CA VAL A 296 -2.34 6.75 21.75
C VAL A 296 -1.44 7.16 20.58
N MET A 297 -1.22 8.46 20.38
CA MET A 297 -0.36 8.99 19.31
C MET A 297 1.08 8.47 19.41
N ASP A 298 1.59 8.29 20.63
CA ASP A 298 2.97 7.81 20.85
C ASP A 298 3.15 6.30 20.60
N SER A 299 2.05 5.55 20.46
CA SER A 299 2.05 4.10 20.25
C SER A 299 2.45 3.68 18.83
N GLY A 300 2.25 4.56 17.84
CA GLY A 300 2.52 4.29 16.43
C GLY A 300 1.54 3.33 15.74
N LYS A 301 0.45 2.92 16.42
CA LYS A 301 -0.56 2.01 15.84
C LYS A 301 -1.60 2.71 14.96
N ILE A 302 -1.62 4.04 14.97
CA ILE A 302 -2.65 4.85 14.35
C ILE A 302 -2.06 6.17 13.86
N VAL A 303 -2.60 6.70 12.77
CA VAL A 303 -2.31 8.06 12.30
C VAL A 303 -3.52 8.94 12.58
N VAL A 304 -3.35 9.95 13.42
CA VAL A 304 -4.39 10.95 13.69
C VAL A 304 -4.24 12.16 12.76
N ILE A 305 -5.35 12.56 12.14
CA ILE A 305 -5.48 13.78 11.34
C ILE A 305 -6.56 14.65 12.00
N PHE A 306 -6.18 15.84 12.45
CA PHE A 306 -7.12 16.83 12.98
C PHE A 306 -7.52 17.80 11.87
N ALA A 307 -8.81 17.94 11.60
CA ALA A 307 -9.32 18.84 10.58
C ALA A 307 -10.17 19.97 11.19
N GLY A 308 -10.17 21.12 10.52
CA GLY A 308 -11.05 22.22 10.89
C GLY A 308 -10.73 23.52 10.15
N TYR A 309 -11.43 24.58 10.54
CA TYR A 309 -11.19 25.92 10.01
C TYR A 309 -9.87 26.48 10.50
N SER A 310 -9.20 27.25 9.64
CA SER A 310 -7.84 27.74 9.89
C SER A 310 -7.72 28.54 11.19
N GLU A 311 -8.61 29.51 11.41
CA GLU A 311 -8.53 30.38 12.60
C GLU A 311 -8.85 29.64 13.92
N PRO A 312 -9.96 28.89 14.06
CA PRO A 312 -10.22 28.06 15.24
C PRO A 312 -9.10 27.05 15.55
N MET A 313 -8.56 26.39 14.52
CA MET A 313 -7.49 25.40 14.70
C MET A 313 -6.17 26.04 15.17
N LYS A 314 -5.78 27.20 14.63
CA LYS A 314 -4.60 27.95 15.12
C LYS A 314 -4.70 28.27 16.61
N ARG A 315 -5.90 28.61 17.10
CA ARG A 315 -6.12 28.85 18.54
C ARG A 315 -5.91 27.59 19.36
N VAL A 316 -6.48 26.46 18.92
CA VAL A 316 -6.27 25.14 19.55
C VAL A 316 -4.80 24.78 19.65
N ILE A 317 -4.05 24.99 18.57
CA ILE A 317 -2.61 24.74 18.52
C ILE A 317 -1.85 25.60 19.54
N GLY A 318 -2.20 26.88 19.65
CA GLY A 318 -1.59 27.82 20.60
C GLY A 318 -1.97 27.57 22.06
N SER A 319 -3.14 27.01 22.34
CA SER A 319 -3.63 26.77 23.71
C SER A 319 -3.22 25.42 24.31
N ASN A 320 -2.83 24.44 23.49
CA ASN A 320 -2.46 23.11 23.98
C ASN A 320 -1.04 22.73 23.55
N GLU A 321 -0.08 22.80 24.50
CA GLU A 321 1.31 22.39 24.25
C GLU A 321 1.44 20.93 23.85
N GLY A 322 0.60 20.04 24.40
CA GLY A 322 0.60 18.61 24.08
C GLY A 322 0.24 18.34 22.62
N PHE A 323 -0.67 19.13 22.06
CA PHE A 323 -1.02 19.10 20.64
C PHE A 323 0.18 19.50 19.75
N SER A 324 0.80 20.63 20.05
CA SER A 324 1.92 21.18 19.27
C SER A 324 3.17 20.27 19.26
N ARG A 325 3.39 19.50 20.33
CA ARG A 325 4.52 18.55 20.39
C ARG A 325 4.32 17.31 19.53
N ARG A 326 3.08 16.83 19.38
CA ARG A 326 2.76 15.58 18.66
C ARG A 326 2.33 15.79 17.21
N VAL A 327 1.62 16.88 16.94
CA VAL A 327 1.20 17.28 15.59
C VAL A 327 2.22 18.26 15.03
N THR A 328 3.11 17.77 14.18
CA THR A 328 4.24 18.56 13.65
C THR A 328 4.03 18.98 12.20
N LYS A 329 2.93 18.52 11.56
CA LYS A 329 2.66 18.74 10.14
C LYS A 329 1.32 19.43 9.97
N PHE A 330 1.37 20.67 9.50
CA PHE A 330 0.21 21.51 9.25
C PHE A 330 0.08 21.73 7.75
N PHE A 331 -1.11 21.45 7.22
CA PHE A 331 -1.41 21.62 5.80
C PHE A 331 -2.58 22.58 5.65
N GLN A 332 -2.34 23.66 4.93
CA GLN A 332 -3.35 24.66 4.63
C GLN A 332 -4.04 24.30 3.31
N PHE A 333 -5.36 24.22 3.37
CA PHE A 333 -6.26 23.96 2.27
C PHE A 333 -6.85 25.30 1.86
N SER A 334 -6.30 25.87 0.80
CA SER A 334 -6.77 27.11 0.20
C SER A 334 -8.11 26.90 -0.50
N ASP A 335 -8.87 27.99 -0.66
CA ASP A 335 -10.07 27.99 -1.48
C ASP A 335 -9.71 27.74 -2.95
N PHE A 336 -10.58 27.03 -3.66
CA PHE A 336 -10.35 26.71 -5.08
C PHE A 336 -10.63 27.92 -5.96
N ASN A 337 -9.78 28.12 -6.96
CA ASN A 337 -10.07 29.08 -8.02
C ASN A 337 -11.07 28.49 -9.05
N PRO A 338 -11.66 29.30 -9.95
CA PRO A 338 -12.63 28.80 -10.94
C PRO A 338 -12.08 27.72 -11.88
N GLU A 339 -10.79 27.77 -12.23
CA GLU A 339 -10.13 26.75 -13.05
C GLU A 339 -10.05 25.41 -12.30
N GLU A 340 -9.63 25.43 -11.03
CA GLU A 340 -9.58 24.26 -10.15
C GLU A 340 -10.98 23.66 -9.91
N LEU A 341 -12.02 24.49 -9.78
CA LEU A 341 -13.40 24.00 -9.67
C LEU A 341 -13.87 23.32 -10.97
N ALA A 342 -13.50 23.86 -12.13
CA ALA A 342 -13.75 23.24 -13.43
C ALA A 342 -13.01 21.90 -13.58
N GLU A 343 -11.77 21.81 -13.10
CA GLU A 343 -11.01 20.55 -13.05
C GLU A 343 -11.71 19.50 -12.18
N ILE A 344 -12.16 19.88 -10.97
CA ILE A 344 -12.90 18.98 -10.07
C ILE A 344 -14.18 18.46 -10.76
N LEU A 345 -14.90 19.33 -11.47
CA LEU A 345 -16.10 18.95 -12.22
C LEU A 345 -15.79 17.91 -13.30
N HIS A 346 -14.75 18.14 -14.12
CA HIS A 346 -14.32 17.17 -15.13
C HIS A 346 -13.88 15.83 -14.51
N ILE A 347 -13.10 15.87 -13.43
CA ILE A 347 -12.65 14.65 -12.74
C ILE A 347 -13.86 13.83 -12.27
N LYS A 348 -14.88 14.48 -11.70
CA LYS A 348 -16.11 13.81 -11.26
C LYS A 348 -16.92 13.21 -12.40
N MET A 349 -17.03 13.91 -13.52
CA MET A 349 -17.75 13.42 -14.69
C MET A 349 -17.02 12.26 -15.39
N ASN A 350 -15.69 12.23 -15.34
CA ASN A 350 -14.89 11.15 -15.93
C ASN A 350 -14.73 9.93 -15.02
N ASN A 351 -14.77 10.10 -13.70
CA ASN A 351 -14.58 9.03 -12.71
C ASN A 351 -15.89 8.68 -11.97
N GLN A 352 -16.96 8.42 -12.72
CA GLN A 352 -18.25 8.05 -12.14
C GLN A 352 -18.24 6.61 -11.63
N THR A 353 -18.90 6.39 -10.49
CA THR A 353 -19.21 5.06 -9.96
C THR A 353 -20.69 4.75 -10.18
N GLU A 354 -21.08 3.47 -10.20
CA GLU A 354 -22.49 3.05 -10.36
C GLU A 354 -23.42 3.62 -9.28
N GLN A 355 -22.88 4.03 -8.15
CA GLN A 355 -23.61 4.65 -7.04
C GLN A 355 -23.77 6.17 -7.19
N SER A 356 -23.12 6.78 -8.19
CA SER A 356 -23.19 8.22 -8.45
C SER A 356 -24.55 8.60 -9.05
N LEU A 357 -25.09 9.74 -8.61
CA LEU A 357 -26.30 10.33 -9.18
C LEU A 357 -26.16 10.70 -10.67
N LEU A 358 -24.94 10.76 -11.18
CA LEU A 358 -24.62 11.15 -12.55
C LEU A 358 -24.11 9.97 -13.38
N TYR A 359 -24.17 8.75 -12.86
CA TYR A 359 -23.69 7.57 -13.58
C TYR A 359 -24.35 7.44 -14.96
N GLY A 360 -23.53 7.39 -16.00
CA GLY A 360 -23.97 7.26 -17.40
C GLY A 360 -24.17 8.59 -18.13
N PHE A 361 -24.03 9.74 -17.47
CA PHE A 361 -24.07 11.05 -18.12
C PHE A 361 -22.68 11.51 -18.52
N LYS A 362 -22.58 12.29 -19.59
CA LYS A 362 -21.31 12.85 -20.10
C LYS A 362 -21.44 14.35 -20.37
N LEU A 363 -20.30 15.03 -20.41
CA LEU A 363 -20.24 16.43 -20.81
C LEU A 363 -20.12 16.55 -22.33
N HIS A 364 -20.81 17.53 -22.91
CA HIS A 364 -20.66 17.90 -24.31
C HIS A 364 -19.24 18.43 -24.59
N SER A 365 -18.78 18.33 -25.85
CA SER A 365 -17.44 18.80 -26.26
C SER A 365 -17.23 20.31 -26.07
N SER A 366 -18.31 21.09 -25.99
CA SER A 366 -18.27 22.54 -25.71
C SER A 366 -17.94 22.86 -24.25
N CYS A 367 -18.10 21.90 -23.33
CA CYS A 367 -17.80 22.04 -21.92
C CYS A 367 -16.29 21.83 -21.69
N SER A 368 -15.46 22.75 -22.20
CA SER A 368 -14.02 22.76 -21.92
C SER A 368 -13.73 23.35 -20.53
N LEU A 369 -12.56 23.04 -19.97
CA LEU A 369 -12.09 23.60 -18.68
C LEU A 369 -12.22 25.13 -18.63
N ASP A 370 -11.77 25.81 -19.68
CA ASP A 370 -11.84 27.28 -19.81
C ASP A 370 -13.29 27.80 -19.94
N ALA A 371 -14.16 27.08 -20.65
CA ALA A 371 -15.58 27.46 -20.75
C ALA A 371 -16.29 27.35 -19.40
N ILE A 372 -16.07 26.26 -18.67
CA ILE A 372 -16.66 26.03 -17.35
C ILE A 372 -16.08 27.02 -16.32
N ALA A 373 -14.77 27.28 -16.35
CA ALA A 373 -14.14 28.23 -15.44
C ALA A 373 -14.71 29.64 -15.61
N ARG A 374 -14.85 30.11 -16.86
CA ARG A 374 -15.50 31.40 -17.17
C ARG A 374 -16.97 31.43 -16.73
N LEU A 375 -17.69 30.32 -16.91
CA LEU A 375 -19.07 30.21 -16.48
C LEU A 375 -19.20 30.35 -14.94
N ILE A 376 -18.39 29.61 -14.20
CA ILE A 376 -18.34 29.68 -12.73
C ILE A 376 -17.97 31.10 -12.30
N GLU A 377 -16.98 31.72 -12.93
CA GLU A 377 -16.56 33.08 -12.59
C GLU A 377 -17.66 34.12 -12.82
N LYS A 378 -18.39 34.01 -13.95
CA LYS A 378 -19.46 34.92 -14.35
C LYS A 378 -20.71 34.80 -13.48
N GLU A 379 -21.15 33.57 -13.20
CA GLU A 379 -22.48 33.32 -12.58
C GLU A 379 -22.40 33.15 -11.05
N THR A 380 -21.21 33.19 -10.44
CA THR A 380 -21.03 33.13 -8.97
C THR A 380 -20.27 34.32 -8.41
N THR A 381 -20.54 34.68 -7.15
CA THR A 381 -19.75 35.68 -6.41
C THR A 381 -18.53 35.05 -5.74
N GLU A 382 -17.50 35.86 -5.46
CA GLU A 382 -16.30 35.39 -4.73
C GLU A 382 -16.66 34.82 -3.35
N LYS A 383 -17.66 35.41 -2.68
CA LYS A 383 -18.14 34.93 -1.37
C LYS A 383 -18.77 33.54 -1.47
N GLN A 384 -19.68 33.32 -2.43
CA GLN A 384 -20.29 32.00 -2.67
C GLN A 384 -19.23 30.93 -2.97
N ARG A 385 -18.24 31.27 -3.82
CA ARG A 385 -17.15 30.34 -4.15
C ARG A 385 -16.32 29.94 -2.92
N LYS A 386 -16.03 30.89 -2.02
CA LYS A 386 -15.29 30.61 -0.77
C LYS A 386 -16.09 29.82 0.26
N GLU A 387 -17.41 30.01 0.31
CA GLU A 387 -18.28 29.28 1.25
C GLU A 387 -18.54 27.83 0.79
N MET A 388 -18.76 27.63 -0.52
CA MET A 388 -19.10 26.31 -1.05
C MET A 388 -17.88 25.52 -1.56
N ASN A 389 -16.85 26.18 -2.09
CA ASN A 389 -15.65 25.57 -2.68
C ASN A 389 -15.99 24.39 -3.61
N GLY A 390 -15.30 23.25 -3.50
CA GLY A 390 -15.60 22.04 -4.27
C GLY A 390 -16.96 21.41 -3.93
N GLY A 391 -17.58 21.83 -2.81
CA GLY A 391 -18.97 21.50 -2.47
C GLY A 391 -20.00 22.16 -3.40
N LEU A 392 -19.60 23.14 -4.22
CA LEU A 392 -20.45 23.71 -5.28
C LEU A 392 -20.70 22.71 -6.43
N VAL A 393 -19.75 21.82 -6.70
CA VAL A 393 -19.72 21.02 -7.93
C VAL A 393 -20.84 19.97 -7.98
N ASP A 394 -21.11 19.26 -6.87
CA ASP A 394 -22.17 18.23 -6.86
C ASP A 394 -23.56 18.85 -7.05
N PRO A 395 -23.96 19.87 -6.27
CA PRO A 395 -25.23 20.57 -6.50
C PRO A 395 -25.37 21.11 -7.93
N LEU A 396 -24.30 21.70 -8.47
CA LEU A 396 -24.29 22.19 -9.85
C LEU A 396 -24.60 21.07 -10.86
N LEU A 397 -23.89 19.94 -10.78
CA LEU A 397 -24.08 18.86 -11.75
C LEU A 397 -25.46 18.22 -11.63
N VAL A 398 -26.00 18.08 -10.41
CA VAL A 398 -27.36 17.58 -10.18
C VAL A 398 -28.38 18.54 -10.81
N ASN A 399 -28.25 19.84 -10.59
CA ASN A 399 -29.14 20.83 -11.20
C ASN A 399 -29.02 20.83 -12.73
N ALA A 400 -27.81 20.71 -13.27
CA ALA A 400 -27.59 20.66 -14.71
C ALA A 400 -28.25 19.44 -15.35
N ARG A 401 -28.30 18.31 -14.64
CA ARG A 401 -29.08 17.14 -15.07
C ARG A 401 -30.58 17.45 -15.12
N GLU A 402 -31.13 18.13 -14.13
CA GLU A 402 -32.56 18.53 -14.16
C GLU A 402 -32.87 19.46 -15.36
N TYR A 403 -31.94 20.33 -15.74
CA TYR A 403 -32.10 21.18 -16.92
C TYR A 403 -31.93 20.43 -18.24
N LEU A 404 -31.07 19.42 -18.29
CA LEU A 404 -31.03 18.48 -19.40
C LEU A 404 -32.41 17.83 -19.58
N ASP A 405 -33.00 17.33 -18.49
CA ASP A 405 -34.34 16.70 -18.51
C ASP A 405 -35.43 17.70 -18.98
N LEU A 406 -35.33 18.98 -18.62
CA LEU A 406 -36.26 20.03 -19.08
C LEU A 406 -36.10 20.39 -20.56
N ARG A 407 -34.88 20.29 -21.10
CA ARG A 407 -34.60 20.60 -22.51
C ARG A 407 -35.06 19.46 -23.43
N LEU A 408 -34.95 18.22 -22.97
CA LEU A 408 -35.26 17.05 -23.78
C LEU A 408 -36.75 16.94 -24.08
N SER A 409 -37.08 16.60 -25.33
CA SER A 409 -38.44 16.19 -25.70
C SER A 409 -38.68 14.74 -25.29
N PHE A 410 -39.92 14.41 -24.89
CA PHE A 410 -40.33 13.02 -24.66
C PHE A 410 -40.16 12.12 -25.89
N ASP A 411 -40.13 12.70 -27.09
CA ASP A 411 -39.93 11.98 -28.35
C ASP A 411 -38.45 11.83 -28.73
N CYS A 412 -37.50 12.22 -27.86
CA CYS A 412 -36.07 12.08 -28.13
C CYS A 412 -35.67 10.59 -28.11
N ILE A 413 -35.10 10.11 -29.22
CA ILE A 413 -34.65 8.72 -29.41
C ILE A 413 -33.11 8.64 -29.43
N ASP A 414 -32.43 9.79 -29.53
CA ASP A 414 -30.97 9.82 -29.56
C ASP A 414 -30.40 9.57 -28.17
N ALA A 415 -29.86 8.37 -27.97
CA ALA A 415 -29.24 7.96 -26.72
C ALA A 415 -28.08 8.88 -26.31
N ASP A 416 -27.39 9.50 -27.27
CA ASP A 416 -26.29 10.42 -27.00
C ASP A 416 -26.81 11.73 -26.41
N GLU A 417 -27.87 12.27 -26.98
CA GLU A 417 -28.50 13.51 -26.52
C GLU A 417 -29.12 13.35 -25.12
N LEU A 418 -29.76 12.20 -24.86
CA LEU A 418 -30.35 11.86 -23.56
C LEU A 418 -29.33 11.84 -22.40
N GLN A 419 -28.04 11.68 -22.70
CA GLN A 419 -26.97 11.52 -21.70
C GLN A 419 -26.02 12.72 -21.65
N THR A 420 -26.16 13.68 -22.56
CA THR A 420 -25.16 14.74 -22.76
C THR A 420 -25.56 16.06 -22.11
N ILE A 421 -24.84 16.44 -21.05
CA ILE A 421 -24.96 17.72 -20.37
C ILE A 421 -24.14 18.78 -21.13
N THR A 422 -24.78 19.88 -21.49
CA THR A 422 -24.17 21.00 -22.23
C THR A 422 -23.85 22.19 -21.32
N LEU A 423 -23.19 23.20 -21.90
CA LEU A 423 -22.83 24.42 -21.18
C LEU A 423 -24.07 25.23 -20.73
N GLU A 424 -25.16 25.19 -21.51
CA GLU A 424 -26.41 25.88 -21.18
C GLU A 424 -27.09 25.25 -19.95
N ASP A 425 -27.06 23.92 -19.85
CA ASP A 425 -27.60 23.18 -18.71
C ASP A 425 -26.81 23.51 -17.44
N LEU A 426 -25.47 23.61 -17.55
CA LEU A 426 -24.60 24.06 -16.46
C LEU A 426 -24.88 25.52 -16.07
N GLU A 427 -25.06 26.43 -17.03
CA GLU A 427 -25.35 27.84 -16.77
C GLU A 427 -26.67 27.98 -16.00
N ALA A 428 -27.72 27.29 -16.44
CA ALA A 428 -29.01 27.26 -15.76
C ALA A 428 -28.91 26.65 -14.36
N GLY A 429 -28.10 25.60 -14.20
CA GLY A 429 -27.85 24.95 -12.91
C GLY A 429 -27.15 25.85 -11.90
N ILE A 430 -26.20 26.70 -12.32
CA ILE A 430 -25.49 27.65 -11.43
C ILE A 430 -26.44 28.77 -10.96
N ARG A 431 -27.29 29.28 -11.85
CA ARG A 431 -28.20 30.41 -11.52
C ARG A 431 -29.17 30.13 -10.39
N LEU A 432 -29.44 28.87 -10.08
CA LEU A 432 -30.25 28.48 -8.93
C LEU A 432 -29.59 28.79 -7.58
N PHE A 433 -28.27 29.00 -7.54
CA PHE A 433 -27.55 29.40 -6.33
C PHE A 433 -27.47 30.92 -6.12
N SER A 434 -27.85 31.70 -7.15
CA SER A 434 -27.67 33.16 -7.25
C SER A 434 -28.70 33.97 -6.48
#